data_AF-A0AAW9FPY6-F1
#
_entry.id   AF-A0AAW9FPY6-F1
#
_cell.length_a   1.000
_cell.length_b   1.000
_cell.length_c   1.000
_cell.angle_alpha   90.00
_cell.angle_beta   90.00
_cell.angle_gamma   90.00
#
_symmetry.space_group_name_H-M   'P 1'
#
loop_
_entity.id
_entity.type
_entity.pdbx_description
1 polymer ?
#
loop_
_entity_poly.entity_id
_entity_poly.type
_entity_poly.pdbx_seq_one_letter_code
_entity_poly.pdbx_strand_id
1 'polypeptide(L)'
;MSNRKYRKFIFIPLLLGAFFSNAQTKDSVNVPVKDSLTAKKQEVAEVKYPQFQFKGLFQARYLVGMTKDVDVNGLHHSDHSGTSNNFMIKYMRVQMKAQISKRTEVVALANLADFKNDPKGRVLENAYIKYTFNPKIAITVGQFRPWFGIEETYPVDIIKSLDWSNQYTEFGKLGWTSFQIGASVGGQMQLGKIPFQYAVSVVNGNGKNQLNDNDNGKQYSTRLVFGLAPKYNFNLGLNGGVGEVFSKKVYAVGVDVTGDIQFDSRWSLDMQLEAKQATNHILYNSLAEGVRTSNPDDYLVRGIYFLPNFRYEINHKNLSALEFSCRYEYLDNNFRRDSNPRQTITPMFGLEFLKNYGARIQLGVQIDRYKKQVENTNQYNNNLFIVQVQSRF
;
A
#
# COMPACT_ATOMS: atom_id res chain seq x y z
N MET A 1 37.13 -13.21 -40.52
CA MET A 1 36.17 -12.50 -41.38
C MET A 1 34.76 -12.62 -40.80
N SER A 2 34.23 -11.55 -40.20
CA SER A 2 32.82 -11.13 -40.26
C SER A 2 32.64 -9.97 -39.27
N ASN A 3 32.82 -8.76 -39.80
CA ASN A 3 32.53 -7.50 -39.12
C ASN A 3 31.02 -7.25 -39.19
N ARG A 4 30.32 -7.18 -38.05
CA ARG A 4 28.99 -6.57 -38.00
C ARG A 4 29.05 -5.20 -37.31
N LYS A 5 28.79 -4.18 -38.13
CA LYS A 5 28.78 -2.76 -37.82
C LYS A 5 27.61 -2.41 -36.89
N TYR A 6 27.90 -1.75 -35.77
CA TYR A 6 26.91 -1.02 -34.98
C TYR A 6 26.48 0.23 -35.74
N ARG A 7 25.19 0.34 -36.08
CA ARG A 7 24.57 1.60 -36.52
C ARG A 7 24.08 2.34 -35.29
N LYS A 8 24.68 3.50 -35.02
CA LYS A 8 24.12 4.55 -34.16
C LYS A 8 22.92 5.17 -34.89
N PHE A 9 21.76 5.16 -34.27
CA PHE A 9 20.70 6.09 -34.62
C PHE A 9 20.53 7.09 -33.49
N ILE A 10 20.98 8.31 -33.81
CA ILE A 10 20.71 9.54 -33.11
C ILE A 10 19.28 9.94 -33.47
N PHE A 11 18.44 10.27 -32.48
CA PHE A 11 17.22 11.05 -32.70
C PHE A 11 17.28 12.31 -31.84
N ILE A 12 17.38 13.44 -32.54
CA ILE A 12 17.38 14.80 -32.02
C ILE A 12 15.92 15.23 -31.81
N PRO A 13 15.60 15.95 -30.71
CA PRO A 13 14.24 16.31 -30.36
C PRO A 13 13.77 17.52 -31.18
N LEU A 14 12.52 17.46 -31.66
CA LEU A 14 11.86 18.61 -32.26
C LEU A 14 10.79 19.12 -31.28
N LEU A 15 11.11 20.29 -30.73
CA LEU A 15 10.22 21.22 -30.06
C LEU A 15 9.06 21.64 -30.97
N LEU A 16 7.84 21.66 -30.43
CA LEU A 16 6.85 22.74 -30.61
C LEU A 16 5.54 22.38 -29.89
N GLY A 17 4.93 23.37 -29.25
CA GLY A 17 3.50 23.37 -28.92
C GLY A 17 3.19 23.40 -27.43
N ALA A 18 3.02 24.62 -26.91
CA ALA A 18 2.57 24.94 -25.58
C ALA A 18 1.10 24.54 -25.31
N PHE A 19 0.75 24.52 -24.01
CA PHE A 19 -0.58 24.26 -23.42
C PHE A 19 -1.01 22.79 -23.61
N PHE A 20 -1.10 21.94 -22.58
CA PHE A 20 -2.02 22.00 -21.45
C PHE A 20 -1.38 21.33 -20.22
N SER A 21 -1.50 21.99 -19.07
CA SER A 21 -1.21 21.43 -17.76
C SER A 21 -2.52 21.25 -16.99
N ASN A 22 -2.57 20.20 -16.16
CA ASN A 22 -3.61 19.83 -15.19
C ASN A 22 -4.68 18.85 -15.68
N ALA A 23 -4.37 17.56 -15.52
CA ALA A 23 -5.33 16.55 -15.09
C ALA A 23 -4.58 15.42 -14.40
N GLN A 24 -4.03 15.70 -13.22
CA GLN A 24 -3.72 14.64 -12.26
C GLN A 24 -4.64 14.81 -11.06
N THR A 25 -5.37 13.74 -10.79
CA THR A 25 -6.24 13.52 -9.66
C THR A 25 -5.43 13.64 -8.36
N LYS A 26 -5.38 14.87 -7.84
CA LYS A 26 -4.94 15.14 -6.48
C LYS A 26 -6.07 14.77 -5.52
N ASP A 27 -6.00 13.55 -4.98
CA ASP A 27 -6.61 13.25 -3.67
C ASP A 27 -5.77 13.80 -2.51
N SER A 28 -4.83 14.70 -2.80
CA SER A 28 -4.29 15.67 -1.84
C SER A 28 -5.15 16.93 -1.87
N VAL A 29 -5.66 17.34 -0.71
CA VAL A 29 -6.18 18.69 -0.53
C VAL A 29 -5.06 19.66 -0.92
N ASN A 30 -5.21 20.33 -2.06
CA ASN A 30 -4.36 21.42 -2.50
C ASN A 30 -4.66 22.61 -1.57
N VAL A 31 -3.95 22.73 -0.44
CA VAL A 31 -3.79 24.02 0.22
C VAL A 31 -2.61 24.70 -0.49
N PRO A 32 -2.78 25.88 -1.11
CA PRO A 32 -1.64 26.60 -1.66
C PRO A 32 -0.68 26.96 -0.52
N VAL A 33 0.46 26.26 -0.44
CA VAL A 33 1.55 26.65 0.46
C VAL A 33 2.28 27.81 -0.21
N LYS A 34 1.70 29.02 -0.12
CA LYS A 34 2.45 30.25 -0.34
C LYS A 34 3.36 30.45 0.87
N ASP A 35 4.66 30.36 0.62
CA ASP A 35 5.70 30.79 1.54
C ASP A 35 5.46 32.27 1.89
N SER A 36 5.35 32.58 3.17
CA SER A 36 4.86 33.88 3.67
C SER A 36 6.00 34.84 3.99
N LEU A 37 7.03 34.91 3.15
CA LEU A 37 8.11 35.90 3.29
C LEU A 37 8.04 37.03 2.27
N THR A 38 6.87 37.28 1.68
CA THR A 38 6.64 38.56 0.99
C THR A 38 5.20 38.99 1.17
N ALA A 39 5.02 39.94 2.08
CA ALA A 39 3.74 40.57 2.35
C ALA A 39 3.29 41.37 1.13
N LYS A 40 2.16 40.97 0.54
CA LYS A 40 1.17 41.92 0.03
C LYS A 40 -0.13 41.63 0.77
N LYS A 41 -0.61 42.63 1.51
CA LYS A 41 -1.93 42.69 2.15
C LYS A 41 -3.01 42.44 1.08
N GLN A 42 -3.42 41.20 0.93
CA GLN A 42 -4.79 40.87 0.59
C GLN A 42 -5.41 40.38 1.89
N GLU A 43 -6.60 40.87 2.22
CA GLU A 43 -7.40 40.37 3.33
C GLU A 43 -7.68 38.88 3.08
N VAL A 44 -6.80 38.03 3.58
CA VAL A 44 -7.03 36.60 3.65
C VAL A 44 -8.05 36.44 4.77
N ALA A 45 -9.28 36.07 4.41
CA ALA A 45 -10.31 35.72 5.39
C ALA A 45 -9.69 34.84 6.48
N GLU A 46 -9.80 35.29 7.74
CA GLU A 46 -9.19 34.61 8.86
C GLU A 46 -9.77 33.20 8.98
N VAL A 47 -8.92 32.19 8.78
CA VAL A 47 -9.35 30.79 8.83
C VAL A 47 -9.66 30.42 10.28
N LYS A 48 -10.93 30.17 10.58
CA LYS A 48 -11.36 29.69 11.90
C LYS A 48 -11.06 28.20 12.06
N TYR A 49 -10.44 27.85 13.18
CA TYR A 49 -10.12 26.49 13.58
C TYR A 49 -10.98 26.07 14.78
N PRO A 50 -11.30 24.77 14.95
CA PRO A 50 -10.90 23.64 14.10
C PRO A 50 -11.69 23.53 12.78
N GLN A 51 -11.07 22.96 11.74
CA GLN A 51 -11.75 22.54 10.51
C GLN A 51 -11.86 21.03 10.47
N PHE A 52 -13.06 20.51 10.23
CA PHE A 52 -13.32 19.06 10.20
C PHE A 52 -13.53 18.56 8.78
N GLN A 53 -12.98 17.39 8.48
CA GLN A 53 -13.26 16.62 7.28
C GLN A 53 -13.65 15.21 7.68
N PHE A 54 -14.81 14.78 7.20
CA PHE A 54 -15.29 13.41 7.32
C PHE A 54 -15.14 12.71 5.97
N LYS A 55 -14.72 11.46 6.00
CA LYS A 55 -14.68 10.58 4.84
C LYS A 55 -15.15 9.18 5.22
N GLY A 56 -15.72 8.46 4.29
CA GLY A 56 -16.13 7.08 4.46
C GLY A 56 -15.80 6.19 3.27
N LEU A 57 -15.75 4.89 3.55
CA LEU A 57 -15.61 3.84 2.54
C LEU A 57 -16.54 2.70 2.90
N PHE A 58 -17.46 2.37 1.99
CA PHE A 58 -18.19 1.12 2.00
C PHE A 58 -17.63 0.20 0.92
N GLN A 59 -17.34 -1.05 1.26
CA GLN A 59 -16.89 -2.07 0.32
C GLN A 59 -17.49 -3.43 0.66
N ALA A 60 -18.26 -3.98 -0.27
CA ALA A 60 -18.88 -5.31 -0.16
C ALA A 60 -18.44 -6.21 -1.32
N ARG A 61 -18.43 -7.53 -1.06
CA ARG A 61 -17.97 -8.54 -2.01
C ARG A 61 -18.92 -9.72 -2.06
N TYR A 62 -19.00 -10.31 -3.23
CA TYR A 62 -19.44 -11.69 -3.43
C TYR A 62 -18.23 -12.50 -3.91
N LEU A 63 -17.97 -13.61 -3.22
CA LEU A 63 -16.84 -14.49 -3.46
C LEU A 63 -17.34 -15.86 -3.89
N VAL A 64 -16.65 -16.49 -4.86
CA VAL A 64 -16.92 -17.86 -5.29
C VAL A 64 -15.59 -18.60 -5.44
N GLY A 65 -15.38 -19.62 -4.61
CA GLY A 65 -14.29 -20.57 -4.73
C GLY A 65 -14.49 -21.43 -5.98
N MET A 66 -13.46 -21.50 -6.81
CA MET A 66 -13.44 -22.26 -8.06
C MET A 66 -12.52 -23.49 -7.96
N THR A 67 -11.91 -23.72 -6.80
CA THR A 67 -11.10 -24.91 -6.51
C THR A 67 -11.87 -25.83 -5.57
N LYS A 68 -11.89 -27.12 -5.91
CA LYS A 68 -12.55 -28.14 -5.09
C LYS A 68 -11.87 -28.21 -3.72
N ASP A 69 -12.68 -28.40 -2.67
CA ASP A 69 -12.21 -28.63 -1.29
C ASP A 69 -11.38 -27.46 -0.73
N VAL A 70 -11.50 -26.26 -1.31
CA VAL A 70 -10.89 -25.02 -0.82
C VAL A 70 -11.98 -23.99 -0.56
N ASP A 71 -12.05 -23.47 0.66
CA ASP A 71 -13.04 -22.46 1.01
C ASP A 71 -12.71 -21.05 0.48
N VAL A 72 -13.64 -20.12 0.62
CA VAL A 72 -13.47 -18.72 0.19
C VAL A 72 -12.33 -17.97 0.89
N ASN A 73 -11.79 -18.50 2.00
CA ASN A 73 -10.63 -17.93 2.70
C ASN A 73 -9.30 -18.54 2.23
N GLY A 74 -9.35 -19.58 1.37
CA GLY A 74 -8.19 -20.28 0.83
C GLY A 74 -7.73 -21.48 1.65
N LEU A 75 -8.50 -21.90 2.66
CA LEU A 75 -8.20 -23.09 3.46
C LEU A 75 -8.66 -24.34 2.72
N HIS A 76 -7.76 -25.31 2.54
CA HIS A 76 -8.12 -26.64 2.04
C HIS A 76 -8.79 -27.48 3.14
N HIS A 77 -9.74 -28.33 2.78
CA HIS A 77 -10.51 -29.19 3.69
C HIS A 77 -10.58 -30.62 3.14
N SER A 78 -9.78 -31.53 3.70
CA SER A 78 -9.74 -32.94 3.26
C SER A 78 -11.05 -33.69 3.59
N ASP A 79 -11.85 -33.17 4.52
CA ASP A 79 -13.15 -33.72 4.89
C ASP A 79 -14.30 -33.21 4.01
N HIS A 80 -13.98 -32.44 2.95
CA HIS A 80 -14.95 -31.79 2.06
C HIS A 80 -15.87 -30.79 2.77
N SER A 81 -15.52 -30.38 3.99
CA SER A 81 -16.15 -29.24 4.64
C SER A 81 -15.63 -27.95 4.01
N GLY A 82 -16.34 -26.83 4.18
CA GLY A 82 -15.88 -25.55 3.63
C GLY A 82 -16.94 -24.83 2.81
N THR A 83 -16.90 -23.51 2.93
CA THR A 83 -17.85 -22.62 2.29
C THR A 83 -17.29 -22.17 0.94
N SER A 84 -17.94 -22.56 -0.16
CA SER A 84 -17.49 -22.26 -1.52
C SER A 84 -17.97 -20.92 -2.07
N ASN A 85 -18.87 -20.21 -1.39
CA ASN A 85 -19.29 -18.86 -1.77
C ASN A 85 -19.70 -18.03 -0.55
N ASN A 86 -19.55 -16.71 -0.64
CA ASN A 86 -19.86 -15.83 0.49
C ASN A 86 -20.17 -14.39 0.05
N PHE A 87 -21.21 -13.79 0.65
CA PHE A 87 -21.42 -12.34 0.64
C PHE A 87 -20.80 -11.73 1.89
N MET A 88 -19.93 -10.74 1.73
CA MET A 88 -19.26 -10.12 2.88
C MET A 88 -19.08 -8.62 2.75
N ILE A 89 -19.10 -7.93 3.89
CA ILE A 89 -18.64 -6.55 4.00
C ILE A 89 -17.14 -6.60 4.31
N LYS A 90 -16.32 -6.16 3.35
CA LYS A 90 -14.87 -6.07 3.53
C LYS A 90 -14.48 -4.85 4.35
N TYR A 91 -14.98 -3.68 3.97
CA TYR A 91 -14.74 -2.42 4.68
C TYR A 91 -16.03 -1.65 4.91
N MET A 92 -16.12 -1.09 6.11
CA MET A 92 -17.02 -0.01 6.45
C MET A 92 -16.20 0.98 7.27
N ARG A 93 -15.45 1.84 6.59
CA ARG A 93 -14.53 2.77 7.23
C ARG A 93 -15.16 4.13 7.41
N VAL A 94 -14.87 4.75 8.55
CA VAL A 94 -15.21 6.14 8.85
C VAL A 94 -13.93 6.83 9.31
N GLN A 95 -13.63 7.96 8.68
CA GLN A 95 -12.48 8.79 8.98
C GLN A 95 -12.92 10.18 9.40
N MET A 96 -12.26 10.71 10.43
CA MET A 96 -12.30 12.11 10.79
C MET A 96 -10.88 12.68 10.73
N LYS A 97 -10.74 13.83 10.07
CA LYS A 97 -9.55 14.68 10.14
C LYS A 97 -9.95 16.03 10.71
N ALA A 98 -9.31 16.43 11.80
CA ALA A 98 -9.49 17.75 12.41
C ALA A 98 -8.20 18.56 12.25
N GLN A 99 -8.26 19.64 11.47
CA GLN A 99 -7.21 20.65 11.42
C GLN A 99 -7.43 21.62 12.59
N ILE A 100 -6.64 21.50 13.66
CA ILE A 100 -6.85 22.28 14.89
C ILE A 100 -6.03 23.58 14.92
N SER A 101 -5.04 23.72 14.04
CA SER A 101 -4.28 24.94 13.81
C SER A 101 -3.74 24.97 12.38
N LYS A 102 -3.03 26.02 11.96
CA LYS A 102 -2.33 26.05 10.65
C LYS A 102 -1.35 24.88 10.43
N ARG A 103 -0.83 24.27 11.50
CA ARG A 103 0.26 23.27 11.43
C ARG A 103 -0.11 21.92 12.04
N THR A 104 -1.21 21.85 12.79
CA THR A 104 -1.56 20.67 13.58
C THR A 104 -2.83 20.02 13.04
N GLU A 105 -2.74 18.72 12.77
CA GLU A 105 -3.89 17.88 12.40
C GLU A 105 -4.00 16.66 13.31
N VAL A 106 -5.22 16.26 13.60
CA VAL A 106 -5.57 15.03 14.32
C VAL A 106 -6.38 14.16 13.37
N VAL A 107 -6.03 12.88 13.28
CA VAL A 107 -6.69 11.92 12.38
C VAL A 107 -7.13 10.69 13.16
N ALA A 108 -8.39 10.32 12.97
CA ALA A 108 -8.98 9.08 13.44
C ALA A 108 -9.60 8.32 12.25
N LEU A 109 -9.37 7.01 12.17
CA LEU A 109 -9.96 6.11 11.19
C LEU A 109 -10.40 4.83 11.89
N ALA A 110 -11.64 4.42 11.72
CA ALA A 110 -12.16 3.16 12.23
C ALA A 110 -12.74 2.31 11.10
N ASN A 111 -12.50 1.00 11.13
CA ASN A 111 -13.13 0.02 10.25
C ASN A 111 -14.21 -0.77 11.02
N LEU A 112 -15.46 -0.34 10.88
CA LEU A 112 -16.61 -0.94 11.54
C LEU A 112 -16.93 -2.34 11.01
N ALA A 113 -16.43 -2.70 9.81
CA ALA A 113 -16.60 -4.06 9.30
C ALA A 113 -15.84 -5.11 10.12
N ASP A 114 -14.92 -4.71 11.01
CA ASP A 114 -14.19 -5.65 11.87
C ASP A 114 -14.97 -6.09 13.12
N PHE A 115 -16.14 -5.50 13.40
CA PHE A 115 -17.05 -5.97 14.46
C PHE A 115 -17.64 -7.38 14.20
N LYS A 116 -17.50 -7.91 12.98
CA LYS A 116 -17.86 -9.31 12.67
C LYS A 116 -16.91 -10.35 13.29
N ASN A 117 -15.77 -9.91 13.82
CA ASN A 117 -14.77 -10.72 14.52
C ASN A 117 -14.61 -10.20 15.96
N ASP A 118 -13.69 -10.78 16.74
CA ASP A 118 -13.24 -10.16 18.00
C ASP A 118 -12.75 -8.71 17.71
N PRO A 119 -13.47 -7.68 18.21
CA PRO A 119 -13.14 -6.29 17.91
C PRO A 119 -11.89 -5.82 18.62
N LYS A 120 -11.41 -6.55 19.64
CA LYS A 120 -10.25 -6.19 20.45
C LYS A 120 -9.04 -6.01 19.54
N GLY A 121 -8.58 -4.77 19.49
CA GLY A 121 -7.40 -4.40 18.73
C GLY A 121 -7.58 -4.29 17.20
N ARG A 122 -8.79 -4.39 16.65
CA ARG A 122 -9.00 -4.45 15.18
C ARG A 122 -9.66 -3.21 14.58
N VAL A 123 -10.62 -2.62 15.30
CA VAL A 123 -11.51 -1.59 14.74
C VAL A 123 -10.80 -0.27 14.45
N LEU A 124 -9.97 0.24 15.37
CA LEU A 124 -9.24 1.50 15.20
C LEU A 124 -8.03 1.29 14.26
N GLU A 125 -7.92 2.09 13.21
CA GLU A 125 -6.86 1.96 12.20
C GLU A 125 -5.85 3.11 12.31
N ASN A 126 -6.30 4.37 12.18
CA ASN A 126 -5.47 5.54 12.46
C ASN A 126 -5.94 6.22 13.74
N ALA A 127 -4.99 6.67 14.54
CA ALA A 127 -5.18 7.53 15.69
C ALA A 127 -3.88 8.28 15.96
N TYR A 128 -3.68 9.40 15.26
CA TYR A 128 -2.42 10.14 15.35
C TYR A 128 -2.64 11.65 15.33
N ILE A 129 -1.63 12.35 15.85
CA ILE A 129 -1.45 13.79 15.67
C ILE A 129 -0.25 14.01 14.74
N LYS A 130 -0.38 14.98 13.84
CA LYS A 130 0.72 15.42 13.00
C LYS A 130 0.93 16.93 13.15
N TYR A 131 2.19 17.31 13.31
CA TYR A 131 2.62 18.69 13.33
C TYR A 131 3.56 18.96 12.15
N THR A 132 3.20 19.90 11.29
CA THR A 132 3.98 20.28 10.11
C THR A 132 4.70 21.59 10.35
N PHE A 133 6.02 21.56 10.53
CA PHE A 133 6.83 22.76 10.69
C PHE A 133 6.89 23.55 9.38
N ASN A 134 7.17 22.82 8.30
CA ASN A 134 7.22 23.28 6.92
C ASN A 134 7.18 22.05 5.97
N PRO A 135 7.13 22.21 4.64
CA PRO A 135 7.06 21.07 3.72
C PRO A 135 8.23 20.07 3.83
N LYS A 136 9.38 20.50 4.36
CA LYS A 136 10.58 19.67 4.53
C LYS A 136 10.55 18.84 5.81
N ILE A 137 9.77 19.24 6.83
CA ILE A 137 9.74 18.57 8.13
C ILE A 137 8.32 18.58 8.72
N ALA A 138 7.76 17.39 8.86
CA ALA A 138 6.57 17.11 9.64
C ALA A 138 6.83 15.93 10.58
N ILE A 139 6.23 15.99 11.76
CA ILE A 139 6.30 14.94 12.78
C ILE A 139 4.91 14.35 12.96
N THR A 140 4.81 13.03 12.99
CA THR A 140 3.58 12.27 13.27
C THR A 140 3.80 11.40 14.50
N VAL A 141 2.86 11.38 15.44
CA VAL A 141 2.92 10.55 16.65
C VAL A 141 1.57 9.89 16.90
N GLY A 142 1.58 8.62 17.29
CA GLY A 142 0.40 7.82 17.58
C GLY A 142 0.36 6.54 16.75
N GLN A 143 -0.84 6.14 16.33
CA GLN A 143 -1.06 4.99 15.46
C GLN A 143 -1.27 5.40 14.01
N PHE A 144 -0.36 4.98 13.14
CA PHE A 144 -0.33 5.34 11.72
C PHE A 144 0.37 4.25 10.90
N ARG A 145 0.42 4.42 9.58
CA ARG A 145 1.21 3.57 8.68
C ARG A 145 2.62 4.13 8.50
N PRO A 146 3.67 3.53 9.08
CA PRO A 146 5.03 3.96 8.82
C PRO A 146 5.38 3.69 7.36
N TRP A 147 6.18 4.57 6.76
CA TRP A 147 6.50 4.47 5.34
C TRP A 147 7.52 3.36 5.10
N PHE A 148 7.05 2.23 4.56
CA PHE A 148 7.89 1.13 4.10
C PHE A 148 7.24 0.46 2.88
N GLY A 149 7.49 1.02 1.70
CA GLY A 149 6.84 0.62 0.46
C GLY A 149 5.79 1.60 -0.04
N ILE A 150 5.33 1.38 -1.28
CA ILE A 150 4.34 2.22 -1.96
C ILE A 150 2.94 2.05 -1.43
N GLU A 151 2.59 0.84 -0.98
CA GLU A 151 1.25 0.53 -0.47
C GLU A 151 0.87 1.27 0.83
N GLU A 152 1.85 1.88 1.51
CA GLU A 152 1.61 2.74 2.67
C GLU A 152 1.22 4.18 2.31
N THR A 153 1.49 4.58 1.05
CA THR A 153 1.39 5.97 0.61
C THR A 153 0.00 6.36 0.13
N TYR A 154 -0.87 5.39 -0.07
CA TYR A 154 -2.23 5.61 -0.52
C TYR A 154 -3.26 4.84 0.30
N PRO A 155 -4.51 5.32 0.35
CA PRO A 155 -5.59 4.64 1.04
C PRO A 155 -6.13 3.43 0.25
N VAL A 156 -6.80 2.52 0.97
CA VAL A 156 -7.33 1.26 0.43
C VAL A 156 -8.42 1.47 -0.64
N ASP A 157 -9.11 2.60 -0.58
CA ASP A 157 -10.23 2.98 -1.43
C ASP A 157 -9.82 3.26 -2.89
N ILE A 158 -8.52 3.39 -3.17
CA ILE A 158 -8.02 3.61 -4.55
C ILE A 158 -7.11 2.48 -5.05
N ILE A 159 -7.05 1.34 -4.34
CA ILE A 159 -6.26 0.18 -4.78
C ILE A 159 -6.71 -0.29 -6.17
N LYS A 160 -5.74 -0.57 -7.02
CA LYS A 160 -5.95 -1.06 -8.40
C LYS A 160 -6.00 -2.58 -8.50
N SER A 161 -5.91 -3.30 -7.39
CA SER A 161 -6.12 -4.75 -7.28
C SER A 161 -7.32 -5.07 -6.36
N LEU A 162 -7.46 -6.32 -5.94
CA LEU A 162 -8.50 -6.77 -5.01
C LEU A 162 -8.23 -6.32 -3.58
N ASP A 163 -7.03 -6.62 -3.09
CA ASP A 163 -6.57 -6.37 -1.72
C ASP A 163 -5.16 -5.77 -1.76
N TRP A 164 -4.60 -5.43 -0.60
CA TRP A 164 -3.15 -5.20 -0.47
C TRP A 164 -2.35 -6.39 -0.99
N SER A 165 -1.09 -6.18 -1.34
CA SER A 165 -0.24 -7.29 -1.76
C SER A 165 -0.07 -8.32 -0.65
N ASN A 166 0.24 -9.56 -1.06
CA ASN A 166 0.58 -10.63 -0.13
C ASN A 166 1.81 -10.23 0.71
N GLN A 167 2.78 -9.53 0.10
CA GLN A 167 3.95 -9.03 0.84
C GLN A 167 3.59 -7.93 1.85
N TYR A 168 2.66 -7.02 1.54
CA TYR A 168 2.21 -6.01 2.51
C TYR A 168 1.63 -6.66 3.76
N THR A 169 0.83 -7.71 3.58
CA THR A 169 0.23 -8.43 4.70
C THR A 169 1.28 -9.16 5.53
N GLU A 170 2.23 -9.83 4.89
CA GLU A 170 3.28 -10.59 5.60
C GLU A 170 4.25 -9.67 6.34
N PHE A 171 4.70 -8.59 5.71
CA PHE A 171 5.57 -7.59 6.36
C PHE A 171 4.85 -6.83 7.46
N GLY A 172 3.51 -6.77 7.42
CA GLY A 172 2.70 -6.08 8.41
C GLY A 172 2.64 -6.87 9.71
N LYS A 173 2.62 -8.21 9.62
CA LYS A 173 2.80 -9.09 10.78
C LYS A 173 4.17 -8.86 11.41
N LEU A 174 5.19 -8.62 10.60
CA LEU A 174 6.57 -8.34 11.04
C LEU A 174 6.80 -6.89 11.51
N GLY A 175 5.77 -6.05 11.61
CA GLY A 175 5.91 -4.69 12.15
C GLY A 175 6.44 -3.63 11.17
N TRP A 176 6.88 -4.03 9.97
CA TRP A 176 7.50 -3.11 9.00
C TRP A 176 6.49 -2.29 8.20
N THR A 177 5.31 -2.86 7.95
CA THR A 177 4.21 -2.27 7.17
C THR A 177 2.92 -2.23 8.00
N SER A 178 1.86 -1.72 7.39
CA SER A 178 0.53 -1.60 8.02
C SER A 178 0.53 -0.66 9.24
N PHE A 179 -0.57 -0.64 9.98
CA PHE A 179 -0.73 0.27 11.10
C PHE A 179 0.13 -0.15 12.30
N GLN A 180 0.96 0.78 12.78
CA GLN A 180 1.87 0.62 13.91
C GLN A 180 1.70 1.79 14.89
N ILE A 181 2.11 1.60 16.14
CA ILE A 181 2.18 2.65 17.16
C ILE A 181 3.62 3.16 17.28
N GLY A 182 3.82 4.47 17.18
CA GLY A 182 5.14 5.08 17.32
C GLY A 182 5.20 6.55 16.91
N ALA A 183 6.32 6.94 16.31
CA ALA A 183 6.55 8.28 15.78
C ALA A 183 7.26 8.23 14.43
N SER A 184 7.01 9.24 13.58
CA SER A 184 7.76 9.44 12.34
C SER A 184 8.07 10.90 12.08
N VAL A 185 9.17 11.12 11.38
CA VAL A 185 9.57 12.42 10.83
C VAL A 185 9.75 12.25 9.33
N GLY A 186 9.20 13.16 8.54
CA GLY A 186 9.37 13.12 7.10
C GLY A 186 9.09 14.45 6.44
N GLY A 187 9.39 14.52 5.15
CA GLY A 187 9.12 15.70 4.35
C GLY A 187 9.65 15.59 2.93
N GLN A 188 9.56 16.73 2.24
CA GLN A 188 9.86 16.84 0.82
C GLN A 188 10.87 17.95 0.58
N MET A 189 11.82 17.73 -0.33
CA MET A 189 12.81 18.70 -0.76
C MET A 189 13.23 18.44 -2.21
N GLN A 190 14.11 19.29 -2.74
CA GLN A 190 14.67 19.16 -4.08
C GLN A 190 16.15 18.83 -3.98
N LEU A 191 16.59 17.72 -4.59
CA LEU A 191 18.00 17.39 -4.77
C LEU A 191 18.42 17.85 -6.17
N GLY A 192 18.85 19.09 -6.27
CA GLY A 192 19.02 19.77 -7.56
C GLY A 192 17.69 19.90 -8.29
N LYS A 193 17.51 19.16 -9.40
CA LYS A 193 16.25 19.12 -10.16
C LYS A 193 15.36 17.91 -9.84
N ILE A 194 15.80 17.03 -8.94
CA ILE A 194 15.11 15.78 -8.62
C ILE A 194 14.22 16.01 -7.39
N PRO A 195 12.89 15.88 -7.51
CA PRO A 195 11.99 15.83 -6.36
C PRO A 195 12.37 14.68 -5.45
N PHE A 196 12.52 14.97 -4.16
CA PHE A 196 12.95 14.01 -3.16
C PHE A 196 12.01 14.02 -1.96
N GLN A 197 11.62 12.85 -1.50
CA GLN A 197 10.85 12.67 -0.27
C GLN A 197 11.55 11.69 0.65
N TYR A 198 11.42 11.90 1.95
CA TYR A 198 11.97 11.02 2.94
C TYR A 198 11.02 10.87 4.13
N ALA A 199 11.10 9.72 4.79
CA ALA A 199 10.49 9.49 6.08
C ALA A 199 11.38 8.56 6.90
N VAL A 200 11.50 8.83 8.19
CA VAL A 200 12.13 7.97 9.19
C VAL A 200 11.09 7.72 10.28
N SER A 201 10.97 6.49 10.75
CA SER A 201 10.03 6.13 11.81
C SER A 201 10.67 5.24 12.87
N VAL A 202 10.13 5.33 14.07
CA VAL A 202 10.39 4.42 15.19
C VAL A 202 9.05 3.91 15.69
N VAL A 203 8.88 2.60 15.75
CA VAL A 203 7.62 1.95 16.12
C VAL A 203 7.87 0.76 17.04
N ASN A 204 6.84 0.36 17.79
CA ASN A 204 6.90 -0.85 18.61
C ASN A 204 7.03 -2.12 17.75
N GLY A 205 6.56 -2.11 16.51
CA GLY A 205 6.69 -3.24 15.59
C GLY A 205 5.75 -4.43 15.90
N ASN A 206 4.77 -4.23 16.78
CA ASN A 206 3.81 -5.25 17.21
C ASN A 206 2.36 -4.96 16.77
N GLY A 207 2.18 -4.04 15.82
CA GLY A 207 0.91 -3.72 15.19
C GLY A 207 0.10 -2.65 15.91
N LYS A 208 -1.15 -2.52 15.47
CA LYS A 208 -2.11 -1.53 15.97
C LYS A 208 -2.83 -2.00 17.23
N ASN A 209 -3.27 -1.04 18.04
CA ASN A 209 -4.16 -1.19 19.19
C ASN A 209 -3.69 -2.22 20.23
N GLN A 210 -2.37 -2.37 20.39
CA GLN A 210 -1.81 -3.19 21.45
C GLN A 210 -2.01 -2.49 22.80
N LEU A 211 -2.33 -3.26 23.84
CA LEU A 211 -2.47 -2.73 25.19
C LEU A 211 -1.12 -2.21 25.69
N ASN A 212 -0.08 -3.03 25.51
CA ASN A 212 1.29 -2.73 25.91
C ASN A 212 2.25 -3.16 24.81
N ASP A 213 3.47 -2.65 24.87
CA ASP A 213 4.61 -3.26 24.18
C ASP A 213 4.87 -4.68 24.73
N ASN A 214 5.31 -5.60 23.89
CA ASN A 214 5.47 -7.02 24.22
C ASN A 214 6.91 -7.42 24.55
N ASP A 215 7.92 -6.61 24.19
CA ASP A 215 9.33 -6.99 24.38
C ASP A 215 10.32 -5.83 24.60
N ASN A 216 9.84 -4.59 24.73
CA ASN A 216 10.63 -3.34 24.78
C ASN A 216 11.43 -3.03 23.51
N GLY A 217 11.47 -3.94 22.54
CA GLY A 217 12.11 -3.79 21.25
C GLY A 217 11.48 -2.68 20.42
N LYS A 218 12.28 -2.06 19.55
CA LYS A 218 11.81 -1.03 18.62
C LYS A 218 12.30 -1.35 17.23
N GLN A 219 11.46 -1.04 16.25
CA GLN A 219 11.82 -1.08 14.85
C GLN A 219 11.99 0.35 14.34
N TYR A 220 13.09 0.57 13.64
CA TYR A 220 13.45 1.83 12.99
C TYR A 220 13.41 1.59 11.49
N SER A 221 12.71 2.45 10.76
CA SER A 221 12.63 2.33 9.31
C SER A 221 12.79 3.68 8.62
N THR A 222 13.26 3.63 7.38
CA THR A 222 13.39 4.78 6.50
C THR A 222 12.88 4.44 5.11
N ARG A 223 12.29 5.43 4.46
CA ARG A 223 11.92 5.41 3.04
C ARG A 223 12.43 6.67 2.37
N LEU A 224 13.11 6.50 1.24
CA LEU A 224 13.59 7.57 0.38
C LEU A 224 12.92 7.44 -0.98
N VAL A 225 12.41 8.52 -1.57
CA VAL A 225 11.73 8.51 -2.87
C VAL A 225 12.32 9.58 -3.78
N PHE A 226 12.73 9.18 -4.99
CA PHE A 226 13.33 10.05 -5.99
C PHE A 226 12.42 10.14 -7.23
N GLY A 227 11.98 11.34 -7.60
CA GLY A 227 11.21 11.61 -8.81
C GLY A 227 12.11 11.72 -10.04
N LEU A 228 12.46 10.59 -10.64
CA LEU A 228 13.49 10.49 -11.69
C LEU A 228 13.02 10.99 -13.06
N ALA A 229 11.72 10.84 -13.39
CA ALA A 229 11.14 11.45 -14.59
C ALA A 229 9.74 12.02 -14.29
N PRO A 230 9.66 13.29 -13.83
CA PRO A 230 8.40 13.91 -13.39
C PRO A 230 7.29 13.90 -14.45
N LYS A 231 7.64 13.97 -15.74
CA LYS A 231 6.67 13.90 -16.85
C LYS A 231 5.83 12.62 -16.83
N TYR A 232 6.40 11.51 -16.37
CA TYR A 232 5.77 10.19 -16.33
C TYR A 232 5.52 9.72 -14.89
N ASN A 233 5.63 10.63 -13.91
CA ASN A 233 5.65 10.34 -12.48
C ASN A 233 6.49 9.11 -12.12
N PHE A 234 7.62 8.97 -12.80
CA PHE A 234 8.50 7.84 -12.62
C PHE A 234 9.30 8.06 -11.34
N ASN A 235 9.01 7.27 -10.30
CA ASN A 235 9.65 7.37 -9.00
C ASN A 235 10.40 6.10 -8.66
N LEU A 236 11.54 6.24 -8.00
CA LEU A 236 12.29 5.16 -7.37
C LEU A 236 12.21 5.32 -5.85
N GLY A 237 11.70 4.30 -5.16
CA GLY A 237 11.69 4.21 -3.70
C GLY A 237 12.74 3.23 -3.17
N LEU A 238 13.45 3.64 -2.12
CA LEU A 238 14.38 2.82 -1.36
C LEU A 238 13.92 2.74 0.08
N ASN A 239 13.86 1.53 0.64
CA ASN A 239 13.35 1.27 1.98
C ASN A 239 14.39 0.45 2.75
N GLY A 240 14.60 0.82 4.01
CA GLY A 240 15.49 0.10 4.91
C GLY A 240 15.00 0.18 6.34
N GLY A 241 15.23 -0.87 7.12
CA GLY A 241 14.85 -0.91 8.51
C GLY A 241 15.68 -1.89 9.32
N VAL A 242 15.86 -1.56 10.59
CA VAL A 242 16.54 -2.37 11.60
C VAL A 242 15.76 -2.29 12.90
N GLY A 243 15.82 -3.33 13.71
CA GLY A 243 15.12 -3.33 14.98
C GLY A 243 15.57 -4.45 15.90
N GLU A 244 14.91 -4.50 17.05
CA GLU A 244 15.05 -5.55 18.03
C GLU A 244 13.67 -6.15 18.34
N VAL A 245 13.60 -7.47 18.37
CA VAL A 245 12.40 -8.24 18.77
C VAL A 245 12.86 -9.36 19.69
N PHE A 246 12.32 -9.43 20.92
CA PHE A 246 12.74 -10.36 21.98
C PHE A 246 14.27 -10.46 22.13
N SER A 247 14.94 -9.30 22.21
CA SER A 247 16.41 -9.18 22.30
C SER A 247 17.20 -9.75 21.10
N LYS A 248 16.54 -9.95 19.95
CA LYS A 248 17.17 -10.36 18.69
C LYS A 248 17.11 -9.25 17.66
N LYS A 249 18.23 -9.01 16.98
CA LYS A 249 18.30 -8.04 15.89
C LYS A 249 17.55 -8.57 14.67
N VAL A 250 16.78 -7.69 14.04
CA VAL A 250 16.00 -7.97 12.84
C VAL A 250 16.19 -6.85 11.83
N TYR A 251 16.02 -7.14 10.54
CA TYR A 251 16.11 -6.13 9.50
C TYR A 251 15.06 -6.32 8.41
N ALA A 252 14.85 -5.25 7.63
CA ALA A 252 14.09 -5.28 6.39
C ALA A 252 14.69 -4.32 5.36
N VAL A 253 14.59 -4.70 4.08
CA VAL A 253 14.99 -3.87 2.95
C VAL A 253 13.95 -3.98 1.84
N GLY A 254 13.82 -2.93 1.03
CA GLY A 254 12.93 -2.96 -0.12
C GLY A 254 13.24 -1.89 -1.15
N VAL A 255 12.83 -2.16 -2.38
CA VAL A 255 12.91 -1.22 -3.51
C VAL A 255 11.58 -1.22 -4.23
N ASP A 256 11.18 -0.05 -4.71
CA ASP A 256 9.94 0.10 -5.45
C ASP A 256 10.08 1.12 -6.58
N VAL A 257 9.25 0.95 -7.60
CA VAL A 257 9.18 1.81 -8.76
C VAL A 257 7.71 2.08 -9.07
N THR A 258 7.38 3.34 -9.32
CA THR A 258 6.05 3.73 -9.83
C THR A 258 6.19 4.45 -11.15
N GLY A 259 5.15 4.43 -11.98
CA GLY A 259 5.05 5.27 -13.17
C GLY A 259 3.59 5.48 -13.57
N ASP A 260 3.30 6.64 -14.12
CA ASP A 260 1.99 7.04 -14.63
C ASP A 260 2.19 7.67 -16.01
N ILE A 261 1.79 6.94 -17.05
CA ILE A 261 1.97 7.31 -18.45
C ILE A 261 0.61 7.64 -19.04
N GLN A 262 0.38 8.92 -19.33
CA GLN A 262 -0.76 9.37 -20.12
C GLN A 262 -0.41 9.23 -21.62
N PHE A 263 -1.11 8.36 -22.34
CA PHE A 263 -0.91 8.19 -23.79
C PHE A 263 -1.63 9.28 -24.59
N ASP A 264 -2.88 9.58 -24.22
CA ASP A 264 -3.72 10.64 -24.77
C ASP A 264 -4.74 11.12 -23.74
N SER A 265 -5.74 11.92 -24.11
CA SER A 265 -6.74 12.43 -23.14
C SER A 265 -7.64 11.37 -22.49
N ARG A 266 -7.63 10.11 -22.96
CA ARG A 266 -8.49 9.03 -22.48
C ARG A 266 -7.72 7.84 -21.95
N TRP A 267 -6.56 7.53 -22.52
CA TRP A 267 -5.76 6.36 -22.17
C TRP A 267 -4.62 6.72 -21.23
N SER A 268 -4.55 5.99 -20.11
CA SER A 268 -3.43 6.05 -19.16
C SER A 268 -3.01 4.66 -18.68
N LEU A 269 -1.76 4.56 -18.27
CA LEU A 269 -1.16 3.38 -17.65
C LEU A 269 -0.47 3.78 -16.35
N ASP A 270 -1.01 3.30 -15.24
CA ASP A 270 -0.36 3.30 -13.93
C ASP A 270 0.41 1.98 -13.76
N MET A 271 1.63 2.04 -13.25
CA MET A 271 2.47 0.89 -12.99
C MET A 271 3.11 0.99 -11.63
N GLN A 272 3.13 -0.15 -10.94
CA GLN A 272 3.78 -0.29 -9.65
C GLN A 272 4.58 -1.59 -9.62
N LEU A 273 5.81 -1.50 -9.14
CA LEU A 273 6.66 -2.64 -8.84
C LEU A 273 7.23 -2.44 -7.44
N GLU A 274 7.20 -3.48 -6.61
CA GLU A 274 7.79 -3.43 -5.28
C GLU A 274 8.40 -4.79 -4.95
N ALA A 275 9.63 -4.79 -4.43
CA ALA A 275 10.30 -5.97 -3.92
C ALA A 275 10.85 -5.72 -2.52
N LYS A 276 10.67 -6.69 -1.62
CA LYS A 276 11.07 -6.59 -0.21
C LYS A 276 11.69 -7.89 0.31
N GLN A 277 12.50 -7.76 1.34
CA GLN A 277 13.03 -8.88 2.13
C GLN A 277 13.12 -8.47 3.60
N ALA A 278 12.86 -9.40 4.53
CA ALA A 278 13.02 -9.15 5.96
C ALA A 278 13.33 -10.43 6.75
N THR A 279 13.86 -10.26 7.96
CA THR A 279 13.91 -11.32 8.98
C THR A 279 12.49 -11.71 9.40
N ASN A 280 12.10 -12.96 9.17
CA ASN A 280 10.83 -13.54 9.62
C ASN A 280 10.94 -13.95 11.10
N HIS A 281 10.97 -12.95 11.97
CA HIS A 281 11.10 -13.15 13.41
C HIS A 281 9.85 -13.78 14.03
N ILE A 282 8.67 -13.71 13.41
CA ILE A 282 7.49 -14.45 13.88
C ILE A 282 7.74 -15.95 13.76
N LEU A 283 8.19 -16.42 12.58
CA LEU A 283 8.55 -17.82 12.40
C LEU A 283 9.66 -18.23 13.36
N TYR A 284 10.73 -17.44 13.46
CA TYR A 284 11.84 -17.70 14.39
C TYR A 284 11.37 -17.91 15.85
N ASN A 285 10.50 -17.02 16.34
CA ASN A 285 10.03 -17.05 17.72
C ASN A 285 8.88 -18.04 17.98
N SER A 286 8.24 -18.56 16.92
CA SER A 286 7.24 -19.64 17.04
C SER A 286 7.84 -21.03 17.28
N LEU A 287 9.14 -21.19 17.00
CA LEU A 287 9.85 -22.46 17.15
C LEU A 287 10.41 -22.61 18.57
N ALA A 288 10.41 -23.84 19.08
CA ALA A 288 11.04 -24.16 20.35
C ALA A 288 12.55 -23.88 20.32
N GLU A 289 13.14 -23.48 21.45
CA GLU A 289 14.53 -23.01 21.51
C GLU A 289 15.55 -24.06 21.03
N GLY A 290 15.29 -25.35 21.26
CA GLY A 290 16.18 -26.44 20.87
C GLY A 290 16.20 -26.74 19.36
N VAL A 291 15.24 -26.23 18.58
CA VAL A 291 15.16 -26.47 17.12
C VAL A 291 15.44 -25.23 16.27
N ARG A 292 15.43 -24.03 16.87
CA ARG A 292 15.79 -22.78 16.17
C ARG A 292 17.31 -22.63 16.05
N THR A 293 17.78 -22.02 14.97
CA THR A 293 19.20 -21.64 14.88
C THR A 293 19.50 -20.45 15.79
N SER A 294 20.78 -20.23 16.05
CA SER A 294 21.22 -19.06 16.82
C SER A 294 21.01 -17.74 16.05
N ASN A 295 20.92 -17.79 14.72
CA ASN A 295 20.80 -16.63 13.84
C ASN A 295 19.36 -16.46 13.30
N PRO A 296 18.63 -15.39 13.70
CA PRO A 296 17.32 -15.08 13.12
C PRO A 296 17.33 -14.94 11.59
N ASP A 297 18.46 -14.54 10.98
CA ASP A 297 18.59 -14.33 9.53
C ASP A 297 18.66 -15.64 8.72
N ASP A 298 18.54 -16.79 9.37
CA ASP A 298 18.24 -18.05 8.69
C ASP A 298 16.75 -18.15 8.32
N TYR A 299 15.89 -17.32 8.91
CA TYR A 299 14.45 -17.28 8.67
C TYR A 299 14.11 -15.98 7.97
N LEU A 300 14.05 -16.00 6.64
CA LEU A 300 13.83 -14.80 5.85
C LEU A 300 12.58 -14.94 4.99
N VAL A 301 11.80 -13.86 4.97
CA VAL A 301 10.72 -13.65 4.00
C VAL A 301 11.20 -12.79 2.85
N ARG A 302 10.72 -13.06 1.64
CA ARG A 302 10.87 -12.15 0.50
C ARG A 302 9.62 -12.09 -0.35
N GLY A 303 9.36 -10.91 -0.91
CA GLY A 303 8.22 -10.67 -1.78
C GLY A 303 8.60 -9.80 -2.97
N ILE A 304 7.86 -9.96 -4.07
CA ILE A 304 7.84 -9.02 -5.18
C ILE A 304 6.45 -8.99 -5.81
N TYR A 305 5.98 -7.82 -6.23
CA TYR A 305 4.85 -7.72 -7.14
C TYR A 305 5.09 -6.75 -8.29
N PHE A 306 4.31 -6.94 -9.35
CA PHE A 306 4.14 -5.99 -10.44
C PHE A 306 2.65 -5.80 -10.72
N LEU A 307 2.23 -4.54 -10.86
CA LEU A 307 0.84 -4.14 -11.05
C LEU A 307 0.76 -3.07 -12.16
N PRO A 308 0.51 -3.46 -13.41
CA PRO A 308 0.02 -2.56 -14.44
C PRO A 308 -1.50 -2.36 -14.29
N ASN A 309 -1.94 -1.12 -14.48
CA ASN A 309 -3.34 -0.72 -14.51
C ASN A 309 -3.58 0.21 -15.70
N PHE A 310 -4.25 -0.31 -16.72
CA PHE A 310 -4.72 0.45 -17.87
C PHE A 310 -6.08 1.08 -17.55
N ARG A 311 -6.22 2.37 -17.84
CA ARG A 311 -7.46 3.12 -17.63
C ARG A 311 -7.88 3.78 -18.94
N TYR A 312 -9.17 3.67 -19.25
CA TYR A 312 -9.82 4.35 -20.36
C TYR A 312 -10.94 5.25 -19.86
N GLU A 313 -10.81 6.56 -20.07
CA GLU A 313 -11.84 7.52 -19.72
C GLU A 313 -12.97 7.53 -20.75
N ILE A 314 -14.19 7.26 -20.28
CA ILE A 314 -15.40 7.30 -21.09
C ILE A 314 -16.13 8.63 -20.89
N ASN A 315 -16.28 9.06 -19.62
CA ASN A 315 -17.05 10.24 -19.22
C ASN A 315 -18.48 10.27 -19.82
N HIS A 316 -19.17 9.12 -19.81
CA HIS A 316 -20.54 9.01 -20.34
C HIS A 316 -21.55 8.82 -19.21
N LYS A 317 -22.42 9.81 -19.02
CA LYS A 317 -23.38 9.88 -17.90
C LYS A 317 -22.64 9.70 -16.57
N ASN A 318 -22.99 8.67 -15.81
CA ASN A 318 -22.37 8.38 -14.51
C ASN A 318 -21.15 7.46 -14.63
N LEU A 319 -20.89 6.85 -15.79
CA LEU A 319 -19.72 5.98 -16.03
C LEU A 319 -18.54 6.85 -16.45
N SER A 320 -17.56 6.97 -15.57
CA SER A 320 -16.39 7.84 -15.76
C SER A 320 -15.26 7.11 -16.48
N ALA A 321 -14.94 5.88 -16.08
CA ALA A 321 -13.82 5.14 -16.66
C ALA A 321 -14.01 3.61 -16.62
N LEU A 322 -13.28 2.94 -17.51
CA LEU A 322 -12.98 1.50 -17.43
C LEU A 322 -11.55 1.34 -16.96
N GLU A 323 -11.32 0.32 -16.13
CA GLU A 323 -9.98 -0.04 -15.66
C GLU A 323 -9.73 -1.53 -15.86
N PHE A 324 -8.54 -1.86 -16.33
CA PHE A 324 -8.04 -3.23 -16.39
C PHE A 324 -6.69 -3.29 -15.70
N SER A 325 -6.55 -4.20 -14.75
CA SER A 325 -5.29 -4.41 -14.05
C SER A 325 -5.00 -5.90 -13.89
N CYS A 326 -3.73 -6.24 -13.72
CA CYS A 326 -3.34 -7.62 -13.47
C CYS A 326 -2.13 -7.65 -12.53
N ARG A 327 -2.37 -7.89 -11.24
CA ARG A 327 -1.26 -8.00 -10.29
C ARG A 327 -0.62 -9.38 -10.40
N TYR A 328 0.69 -9.43 -10.62
CA TYR A 328 1.51 -10.62 -10.36
C TYR A 328 2.24 -10.45 -9.04
N GLU A 329 2.27 -11.49 -8.21
CA GLU A 329 2.94 -11.51 -6.92
C GLU A 329 3.73 -12.81 -6.75
N TYR A 330 4.90 -12.70 -6.14
CA TYR A 330 5.67 -13.82 -5.61
C TYR A 330 5.95 -13.53 -4.14
N LEU A 331 5.68 -14.49 -3.26
CA LEU A 331 5.97 -14.42 -1.83
C LEU A 331 6.54 -15.75 -1.35
N ASP A 332 7.68 -15.72 -0.68
CA ASP A 332 8.24 -16.87 0.03
C ASP A 332 8.51 -16.47 1.48
N ASN A 333 7.79 -17.10 2.40
CA ASN A 333 7.82 -16.76 3.83
C ASN A 333 9.07 -17.30 4.54
N ASN A 334 9.81 -18.24 3.93
CA ASN A 334 10.99 -18.83 4.54
C ASN A 334 11.99 -19.37 3.50
N PHE A 335 12.42 -18.50 2.59
CA PHE A 335 13.13 -18.94 1.37
C PHE A 335 14.50 -19.59 1.62
N ARG A 336 15.09 -19.43 2.81
CA ARG A 336 16.41 -19.99 3.16
C ARG A 336 16.35 -21.40 3.72
N ARG A 337 15.28 -21.79 4.42
CA ARG A 337 15.20 -23.09 5.11
C ARG A 337 14.09 -23.99 4.60
N ASP A 338 12.89 -23.46 4.43
CA ASP A 338 11.74 -24.24 3.94
C ASP A 338 10.96 -23.41 2.93
N SER A 339 11.55 -23.26 1.75
CA SER A 339 10.98 -22.51 0.64
C SER A 339 9.73 -23.21 0.11
N ASN A 340 8.59 -22.53 0.28
CA ASN A 340 7.32 -22.87 -0.35
C ASN A 340 6.67 -21.60 -0.93
N PRO A 341 7.21 -21.07 -2.04
CA PRO A 341 6.74 -19.81 -2.59
C PRO A 341 5.29 -19.92 -3.08
N ARG A 342 4.52 -18.86 -2.81
CA ARG A 342 3.21 -18.57 -3.38
C ARG A 342 3.37 -17.60 -4.54
N GLN A 343 2.85 -17.98 -5.70
CA GLN A 343 2.65 -17.08 -6.82
C GLN A 343 1.17 -16.75 -6.94
N THR A 344 0.85 -15.46 -7.07
CA THR A 344 -0.53 -15.00 -7.21
C THR A 344 -0.66 -14.17 -8.48
N ILE A 345 -1.67 -14.47 -9.30
CA ILE A 345 -2.07 -13.63 -10.42
C ILE A 345 -3.50 -13.15 -10.15
N THR A 346 -3.72 -11.84 -10.25
CA THR A 346 -5.02 -11.22 -9.99
C THR A 346 -5.43 -10.28 -11.12
N PRO A 347 -5.93 -10.82 -12.26
CA PRO A 347 -6.62 -10.02 -13.26
C PRO A 347 -7.90 -9.41 -12.70
N MET A 348 -8.11 -8.13 -12.97
CA MET A 348 -9.27 -7.37 -12.53
C MET A 348 -9.79 -6.49 -13.68
N PHE A 349 -11.11 -6.36 -13.73
CA PHE A 349 -11.81 -5.39 -14.55
C PHE A 349 -12.67 -4.51 -13.65
N GLY A 350 -12.62 -3.20 -13.86
CA GLY A 350 -13.27 -2.19 -13.05
C GLY A 350 -14.11 -1.22 -13.87
N LEU A 351 -15.28 -0.89 -13.33
CA LEU A 351 -16.15 0.18 -13.80
C LEU A 351 -16.14 1.27 -12.73
N GLU A 352 -15.69 2.47 -13.08
CA GLU A 352 -15.72 3.63 -12.19
C GLU A 352 -16.93 4.51 -12.49
N PHE A 353 -17.69 4.81 -11.44
CA PHE A 353 -18.82 5.70 -11.47
C PHE A 353 -18.58 6.90 -10.57
N LEU A 354 -19.07 8.08 -10.99
CA LEU A 354 -18.81 9.36 -10.33
C LEU A 354 -17.31 9.72 -10.35
N LYS A 355 -16.99 11.01 -10.19
CA LYS A 355 -15.58 11.43 -10.19
C LYS A 355 -14.82 10.85 -8.99
N ASN A 356 -13.55 10.52 -9.19
CA ASN A 356 -12.60 10.11 -8.15
C ASN A 356 -13.05 8.87 -7.38
N TYR A 357 -13.44 7.79 -8.06
CA TYR A 357 -13.84 6.53 -7.42
C TYR A 357 -15.03 6.66 -6.44
N GLY A 358 -15.94 7.62 -6.67
CA GLY A 358 -17.12 7.82 -5.81
C GLY A 358 -17.97 6.56 -5.69
N ALA A 359 -18.08 5.79 -6.78
CA ALA A 359 -18.55 4.41 -6.77
C ALA A 359 -17.76 3.55 -7.77
N ARG A 360 -17.61 2.25 -7.47
CA ARG A 360 -16.89 1.32 -8.32
C ARG A 360 -17.51 -0.06 -8.28
N ILE A 361 -17.57 -0.74 -9.43
CA ILE A 361 -17.85 -2.16 -9.53
C ILE A 361 -16.61 -2.84 -10.09
N GLN A 362 -16.16 -3.91 -9.46
CA GLN A 362 -14.99 -4.66 -9.88
C GLN A 362 -15.28 -6.14 -9.98
N LEU A 363 -14.68 -6.77 -10.98
CA LEU A 363 -14.73 -8.19 -11.25
C LEU A 363 -13.30 -8.70 -11.34
N GLY A 364 -13.02 -9.88 -10.83
CA GLY A 364 -11.69 -10.45 -10.97
C GLY A 364 -11.57 -11.88 -10.47
N VAL A 365 -10.38 -12.44 -10.70
CA VAL A 365 -10.03 -13.79 -10.25
C VAL A 365 -8.69 -13.72 -9.54
N GLN A 366 -8.58 -14.27 -8.34
CA GLN A 366 -7.31 -14.51 -7.67
C GLN A 366 -6.88 -15.95 -7.94
N ILE A 367 -5.69 -16.12 -8.51
CA ILE A 367 -5.12 -17.42 -8.89
C ILE A 367 -3.86 -17.64 -8.07
N ASP A 368 -3.91 -18.54 -7.10
CA ASP A 368 -2.81 -18.86 -6.19
C ASP A 368 -2.17 -20.20 -6.53
N ARG A 369 -0.84 -20.19 -6.65
CA ARG A 369 -0.05 -21.39 -6.93
C ARG A 369 1.11 -21.50 -5.94
N TYR A 370 1.12 -22.60 -5.19
CA TYR A 370 2.20 -22.96 -4.28
C TYR A 370 3.13 -23.99 -4.92
N LYS A 371 4.41 -23.94 -4.56
CA LYS A 371 5.39 -24.95 -4.97
C LYS A 371 5.08 -26.33 -4.37
N LYS A 372 4.67 -26.36 -3.10
CA LYS A 372 4.23 -27.54 -2.36
C LYS A 372 2.85 -27.26 -1.79
N GLN A 373 1.93 -28.20 -1.96
CA GLN A 373 0.60 -28.12 -1.39
C GLN A 373 0.56 -28.88 -0.06
N VAL A 374 -0.06 -28.28 0.95
CA VAL A 374 -0.24 -28.88 2.28
C VAL A 374 -1.72 -28.91 2.58
N GLU A 375 -2.28 -30.12 2.63
CA GLU A 375 -3.69 -30.34 2.95
C GLU A 375 -4.06 -29.75 4.32
N ASN A 376 -5.30 -29.31 4.48
CA ASN A 376 -5.82 -28.74 5.72
C ASN A 376 -5.12 -27.45 6.15
N THR A 377 -4.53 -26.73 5.19
CA THR A 377 -3.88 -25.44 5.42
C THR A 377 -4.22 -24.43 4.32
N ASN A 378 -3.78 -23.18 4.52
CA ASN A 378 -3.84 -22.13 3.49
C ASN A 378 -2.68 -22.21 2.47
N GLN A 379 -1.78 -23.20 2.59
CA GLN A 379 -0.70 -23.45 1.64
C GLN A 379 -1.15 -24.45 0.57
N TYR A 380 -2.19 -24.08 -0.17
CA TYR A 380 -2.82 -24.92 -1.17
C TYR A 380 -3.20 -24.09 -2.40
N ASN A 381 -3.22 -24.70 -3.60
CA ASN A 381 -3.60 -23.96 -4.80
C ASN A 381 -5.06 -23.53 -4.72
N ASN A 382 -5.34 -22.30 -5.13
CA ASN A 382 -6.69 -21.75 -5.08
C ASN A 382 -6.99 -20.90 -6.31
N ASN A 383 -8.25 -20.89 -6.71
CA ASN A 383 -8.83 -19.97 -7.67
C ASN A 383 -10.09 -19.37 -7.03
N LEU A 384 -10.12 -18.06 -6.85
CA LEU A 384 -11.25 -17.35 -6.24
C LEU A 384 -11.78 -16.32 -7.23
N PHE A 385 -13.06 -16.41 -7.60
CA PHE A 385 -13.75 -15.37 -8.35
C PHE A 385 -14.36 -14.34 -7.39
N ILE A 386 -14.30 -13.06 -7.77
CA ILE A 386 -14.76 -11.95 -6.94
C ILE A 386 -15.59 -10.98 -7.76
N VAL A 387 -16.72 -10.57 -7.18
CA VAL A 387 -17.43 -9.34 -7.51
C VAL A 387 -17.32 -8.40 -6.32
N GLN A 388 -16.94 -7.15 -6.54
CA GLN A 388 -16.82 -6.13 -5.50
C GLN A 388 -17.56 -4.86 -5.89
N VAL A 389 -18.28 -4.30 -4.93
CA VAL A 389 -18.88 -2.96 -5.02
C VAL A 389 -18.25 -2.08 -3.96
N GLN A 390 -17.93 -0.85 -4.34
CA GLN A 390 -17.32 0.13 -3.47
C GLN A 390 -17.99 1.50 -3.62
N SER A 391 -18.12 2.25 -2.53
CA SER A 391 -18.50 3.66 -2.55
C SER A 391 -17.69 4.47 -1.54
N ARG A 392 -17.31 5.68 -1.94
CA ARG A 392 -16.63 6.69 -1.12
C ARG A 392 -17.61 7.84 -0.85
N PHE A 393 -17.64 8.35 0.38
CA PHE A 393 -18.52 9.45 0.77
C PHE A 393 -17.87 10.41 1.76
#